data_AF-A0A3B3IC12-F1
#
_entry.id   AF-A0A3B3IC12-F1
#
_cell.length_a   1.000
_cell.length_b   1.000
_cell.length_c   1.000
_cell.angle_alpha   90.00
_cell.angle_beta   90.00
_cell.angle_gamma   90.00
#
_symmetry.space_group_name_H-M   'P 1'
#
loop_
_entity.id
_entity.type
_entity.pdbx_description
1 polymer ?
#
loop_
_entity_poly.entity_id
_entity_poly.type
_entity_poly.pdbx_seq_one_letter_code
_entity_poly.pdbx_strand_id
1 'polypeptide(L)'
;MWGCSAMPPWCWILLLAAFGFAEPQRRNVLLIIADDAGFETEVYNNSVVHTPHLRALAQRSLLFRNAFTSVSSCSPSRSSILTGLPQTVFPVRGLPRPPPVRTLAAPVWSLL
;
A
#
# COMPACT_ATOMS: atom_id res chain seq x y z
N MET A 1 12.59 -50.26 -11.95
CA MET A 1 11.37 -51.08 -11.82
C MET A 1 10.64 -50.66 -10.54
N TRP A 2 9.98 -49.49 -10.56
CA TRP A 2 9.01 -49.10 -9.53
C TRP A 2 7.76 -48.69 -10.30
N GLY A 3 6.69 -49.44 -10.08
CA GLY A 3 5.48 -49.39 -10.89
C GLY A 3 4.76 -48.06 -10.73
N CYS A 4 4.51 -47.38 -11.85
CA CYS A 4 3.38 -46.48 -11.99
C CYS A 4 2.09 -47.32 -11.98
N SER A 5 1.73 -47.88 -10.82
CA SER A 5 0.38 -48.37 -10.59
C SER A 5 -0.56 -47.17 -10.62
N ALA A 6 -1.48 -47.16 -11.59
CA ALA A 6 -2.51 -46.13 -11.76
C ALA A 6 -3.10 -45.75 -10.40
N MET A 7 -2.87 -44.51 -9.97
CA MET A 7 -3.42 -44.00 -8.71
C MET A 7 -4.94 -44.15 -8.77
N PRO A 8 -5.55 -44.78 -7.76
CA PRO A 8 -6.98 -45.05 -7.80
C PRO A 8 -7.76 -43.73 -7.84
N PRO A 9 -8.92 -43.69 -8.51
CA PRO A 9 -9.65 -42.45 -8.82
C PRO A 9 -10.03 -41.64 -7.57
N TRP A 10 -10.08 -42.28 -6.39
CA TRP A 10 -10.33 -41.61 -5.12
C TRP A 10 -9.19 -40.70 -4.66
N CYS A 11 -7.94 -40.94 -5.08
CA CYS A 11 -6.81 -40.03 -4.77
C CYS A 11 -7.03 -38.64 -5.37
N TRP A 12 -7.58 -38.56 -6.58
CA TRP A 12 -7.90 -37.30 -7.25
C TRP A 12 -9.06 -36.56 -6.58
N ILE A 13 -10.03 -37.30 -6.05
CA ILE A 13 -11.16 -36.75 -5.30
C ILE A 13 -10.68 -36.11 -3.98
N LEU A 14 -9.76 -36.75 -3.27
CA LEU A 14 -9.16 -36.19 -2.06
C LEU A 14 -8.30 -34.95 -2.35
N LEU A 15 -7.60 -34.94 -3.50
CA LEU A 15 -6.78 -33.81 -3.95
C LEU A 15 -7.64 -32.59 -4.32
N LEU A 16 -8.80 -32.81 -4.96
CA LEU A 16 -9.77 -31.75 -5.25
C LEU A 16 -10.47 -31.23 -4.00
N ALA A 17 -10.76 -32.09 -3.02
CA ALA A 17 -11.36 -31.68 -1.75
C ALA A 17 -10.44 -30.79 -0.89
N ALA A 18 -9.12 -30.88 -1.07
CA ALA A 18 -8.15 -30.03 -0.38
C ALA A 18 -8.09 -28.59 -0.94
N PHE A 19 -8.53 -28.38 -2.19
CA PHE A 19 -8.66 -27.05 -2.79
C PHE A 19 -10.02 -26.42 -2.42
N GLY A 20 -10.18 -26.10 -1.15
CA GLY A 20 -11.30 -25.28 -0.69
C GLY A 20 -11.20 -23.86 -1.25
N PHE A 21 -12.25 -23.40 -1.93
CA PHE A 21 -12.41 -21.98 -2.26
C PHE A 21 -12.75 -21.22 -0.99
N ALA A 22 -11.72 -20.67 -0.32
CA ALA A 22 -11.95 -19.69 0.74
C ALA A 22 -12.50 -18.41 0.11
N GLU A 23 -13.68 -17.99 0.54
CA GLU A 23 -14.27 -16.73 0.12
C GLU A 23 -13.33 -15.59 0.55
N PRO A 24 -12.91 -14.71 -0.36
CA PRO A 24 -11.98 -13.64 -0.01
C PRO A 24 -12.64 -12.70 0.98
N GLN A 25 -12.26 -12.81 2.25
CA GLN A 25 -12.82 -11.99 3.32
C GLN A 25 -12.68 -10.50 2.97
N ARG A 26 -13.82 -9.82 2.81
CA ARG A 26 -13.87 -8.38 2.51
C ARG A 26 -13.21 -7.60 3.63
N ARG A 27 -12.08 -6.95 3.33
CA ARG A 27 -11.40 -6.05 4.26
C ARG A 27 -11.87 -4.61 4.04
N ASN A 28 -12.00 -3.86 5.14
CA ASN A 28 -12.25 -2.42 5.09
C ASN A 28 -10.91 -1.68 5.26
N VAL A 29 -10.72 -0.63 4.49
CA VAL A 29 -9.52 0.22 4.57
C VAL A 29 -9.94 1.62 5.03
N LEU A 30 -9.34 2.08 6.12
CA LEU A 30 -9.52 3.44 6.65
C LEU A 30 -8.23 4.23 6.44
N LEU A 31 -8.29 5.28 5.62
CA LEU A 31 -7.19 6.21 5.40
C LEU A 31 -7.41 7.47 6.26
N ILE A 32 -6.51 7.72 7.20
CA ILE A 32 -6.53 8.91 8.08
C ILE A 32 -5.37 9.82 7.65
N ILE A 33 -5.68 11.07 7.32
CA ILE A 33 -4.70 12.09 6.91
C ILE A 33 -4.85 13.28 7.86
N ALA A 34 -3.75 13.70 8.48
CA ALA A 34 -3.67 14.94 9.26
C ALA A 34 -3.03 16.05 8.43
N ASP A 35 -3.54 17.27 8.54
CA ASP A 35 -2.98 18.44 7.83
C ASP A 35 -1.85 19.05 8.66
N ASP A 36 -0.75 19.40 8.00
CA ASP A 36 0.48 19.96 8.60
C ASP A 36 1.06 19.18 9.80
N ALA A 37 0.79 17.87 9.89
CA ALA A 37 1.37 17.00 10.92
C ALA A 37 2.77 16.51 10.53
N GLY A 38 3.74 16.77 11.40
CA GLY A 38 5.11 16.32 11.31
C GLY A 38 5.49 15.29 12.37
N PHE A 39 6.75 15.36 12.83
CA PHE A 39 7.33 14.43 13.80
C PHE A 39 7.05 14.81 15.26
N GLU A 40 6.16 15.77 15.50
CA GLU A 40 5.86 16.28 16.83
C GLU A 40 5.03 15.33 17.72
N THR A 41 4.67 14.14 17.24
CA THR A 41 3.88 13.16 18.01
C THR A 41 4.74 12.31 18.95
N GLU A 42 4.16 11.85 20.07
CA GLU A 42 4.77 10.86 20.99
C GLU A 42 5.35 9.62 20.30
N VAL A 43 4.70 9.16 19.22
CA VAL A 43 5.13 8.02 18.39
C VAL A 43 6.51 8.23 17.76
N TYR A 44 6.90 9.49 17.52
CA TYR A 44 8.20 9.90 16.97
C TYR A 44 9.13 10.44 18.05
N ASN A 45 8.96 10.00 19.30
CA ASN A 45 9.85 10.30 20.43
C ASN A 45 9.76 11.75 20.96
N ASN A 46 8.67 12.47 20.68
CA ASN A 46 8.39 13.77 21.30
C ASN A 46 7.61 13.60 22.62
N SER A 47 8.20 14.01 23.75
CA SER A 47 7.56 13.91 25.07
C SER A 47 6.59 15.05 25.39
N VAL A 48 6.52 16.10 24.57
CA VAL A 48 5.68 17.29 24.81
C VAL A 48 4.23 17.05 24.39
N VAL A 49 4.01 16.36 23.27
CA VAL A 49 2.67 16.15 22.71
C VAL A 49 2.14 14.80 23.16
N HIS A 50 1.04 14.81 23.91
CA HIS A 50 0.42 13.58 24.42
C HIS A 50 -0.67 13.06 23.47
N THR A 51 -0.46 11.89 22.86
CA THR A 51 -1.41 11.28 21.91
C THR A 51 -1.68 9.80 22.26
N PRO A 52 -2.48 9.51 23.30
CA PRO A 52 -2.63 8.16 23.82
C PRO A 52 -3.24 7.17 22.81
N HIS A 53 -4.21 7.61 21.99
CA HIS A 53 -4.83 6.76 20.98
C HIS A 53 -3.89 6.46 19.80
N LEU A 54 -3.09 7.44 19.37
CA LEU A 54 -2.13 7.26 18.29
C LEU A 54 -0.94 6.39 18.73
N ARG A 55 -0.51 6.52 19.99
CA ARG A 55 0.45 5.61 20.63
C ARG A 55 -0.07 4.17 20.66
N ALA A 56 -1.30 3.96 21.13
CA ALA A 56 -1.90 2.63 21.16
C ALA A 56 -2.05 2.02 19.76
N LEU A 57 -2.34 2.84 18.75
CA LEU A 57 -2.35 2.41 17.35
C LEU A 57 -0.95 2.00 16.88
N ALA A 58 0.06 2.82 17.14
CA ALA A 58 1.44 2.57 16.74
C ALA A 58 2.03 1.28 17.36
N GLN A 59 1.69 0.97 18.61
CA GLN A 59 2.15 -0.24 19.29
C GLN A 59 1.65 -1.56 18.65
N ARG A 60 0.51 -1.52 17.96
CA ARG A 60 -0.09 -2.67 17.28
C ARG A 60 0.05 -2.62 15.75
N SER A 61 0.76 -1.62 15.22
CA SER A 61 0.92 -1.41 13.77
C SER A 61 2.39 -1.36 13.36
N LEU A 62 2.63 -1.41 12.06
CA LEU A 62 3.95 -1.10 11.51
C LEU A 62 4.13 0.42 11.46
N LEU A 63 5.26 0.91 12.00
CA LEU A 63 5.61 2.33 12.01
C LEU A 63 6.67 2.64 10.95
N PHE A 64 6.39 3.61 10.07
CA PHE A 64 7.37 4.11 9.11
C PHE A 64 8.15 5.29 9.71
N ARG A 65 9.47 5.12 9.86
CA ARG A 65 10.39 6.19 10.29
C ARG A 65 10.82 7.11 9.15
N ASN A 66 10.80 6.59 7.92
CA ASN A 66 11.19 7.29 6.72
C ASN A 66 9.98 7.36 5.77
N ALA A 67 9.09 8.31 6.02
CA ALA A 67 7.94 8.60 5.17
C ALA A 67 8.03 10.06 4.71
N PHE A 68 8.05 10.28 3.40
CA PHE A 68 8.24 11.60 2.81
C PHE A 68 7.04 12.00 1.97
N THR A 69 6.63 13.25 2.06
CA THR A 69 5.65 13.83 1.14
C THR A 69 6.30 14.07 -0.20
N SER A 70 5.58 13.83 -1.28
CA SER A 70 6.09 14.07 -2.63
C SER A 70 6.31 15.57 -2.91
N VAL A 71 5.57 16.44 -2.21
CA VAL A 71 5.66 17.90 -2.24
C VAL A 71 5.17 18.51 -0.92
N SER A 72 5.78 19.62 -0.49
CA SER A 72 5.42 20.35 0.75
C SER A 72 4.24 21.30 0.58
N SER A 73 3.22 20.91 -0.19
CA SER A 73 2.01 21.72 -0.43
C SER A 73 0.76 20.86 -0.31
N CYS A 74 -0.25 21.36 0.41
CA CYS A 74 -1.41 20.59 0.85
C CYS A 74 -2.23 20.00 -0.31
N SER A 75 -2.58 20.81 -1.31
CA SER A 75 -3.36 20.35 -2.47
C SER A 75 -2.64 19.30 -3.32
N PRO A 76 -1.41 19.52 -3.81
CA PRO A 76 -0.73 18.51 -4.63
C PRO A 76 -0.29 17.29 -3.82
N SER A 77 0.04 17.43 -2.52
CA SER A 77 0.33 16.28 -1.64
C SER A 77 -0.86 15.34 -1.51
N ARG A 78 -2.06 15.87 -1.20
CA ARG A 78 -3.29 15.07 -1.12
C ARG A 78 -3.64 14.42 -2.46
N SER A 79 -3.50 15.15 -3.57
CA SER A 79 -3.74 14.61 -4.91
C SER A 79 -2.80 13.43 -5.22
N SER A 80 -1.53 13.50 -4.83
CA SER A 80 -0.59 12.40 -5.00
C SER A 80 -0.95 11.18 -4.16
N ILE A 81 -1.41 11.36 -2.92
CA ILE A 81 -1.89 10.25 -2.07
C ILE A 81 -3.12 9.56 -2.68
N LEU A 82 -4.08 10.35 -3.18
CA LEU A 82 -5.35 9.81 -3.69
C LEU A 82 -5.23 9.17 -5.08
N THR A 83 -4.32 9.64 -5.92
CA THR A 83 -4.14 9.14 -7.30
C THR A 83 -2.99 8.15 -7.44
N GLY A 84 -2.06 8.10 -6.48
CA GLY A 84 -0.82 7.33 -6.58
C GLY A 84 0.17 7.88 -7.61
N LEU A 85 -0.06 9.10 -8.13
CA LEU A 85 0.79 9.73 -9.13
C LEU A 85 1.66 10.83 -8.51
N PRO A 86 2.94 10.98 -8.95
CA PRO A 86 3.81 12.05 -8.45
C PRO A 86 3.33 13.43 -8.92
N GLN A 87 3.58 14.47 -8.13
CA GLN A 87 3.20 15.86 -8.45
C GLN A 87 3.59 16.32 -9.85
N THR A 88 4.65 15.76 -10.43
CA THR A 88 5.12 16.07 -11.79
C THR A 88 4.04 15.89 -12.85
N VAL A 89 3.06 15.00 -12.65
CA VAL A 89 1.96 14.83 -13.61
C VAL A 89 0.90 15.94 -13.50
N PHE A 90 0.87 16.64 -12.38
CA PHE A 90 -0.09 17.72 -12.13
C PHE A 90 0.49 19.05 -12.61
N PRO A 91 -0.35 19.91 -13.23
CA PRO A 91 0.10 21.23 -13.63
C PRO A 91 0.47 22.03 -12.38
N VAL A 92 1.70 22.52 -12.34
CA VAL A 92 2.10 23.55 -11.37
C VAL A 92 1.33 24.83 -11.72
N ARG A 93 0.76 25.49 -10.72
CA ARG A 93 -0.03 26.73 -10.93
C ARG A 93 0.82 27.74 -11.70
N GLY A 94 0.40 28.10 -12.92
CA GLY A 94 1.07 29.09 -13.76
C GLY A 94 2.11 28.54 -14.74
N LEU A 95 2.30 27.22 -14.83
CA LEU A 95 3.19 26.59 -15.81
C LEU A 95 2.44 25.58 -16.69
N PRO A 96 2.82 25.45 -17.98
CA PRO A 96 2.29 24.40 -18.85
C PRO A 96 2.65 23.02 -18.27
N ARG A 97 1.78 22.03 -18.49
CA ARG A 97 2.07 20.64 -18.09
C ARG A 97 3.39 20.20 -18.72
N PRO A 98 4.29 19.55 -17.96
CA PRO A 98 5.45 18.92 -18.56
C PRO A 98 4.98 17.83 -19.56
N PRO A 99 5.75 17.54 -20.61
CA PRO A 99 5.45 16.43 -21.50
C PRO A 99 5.34 15.13 -20.69
N PRO A 100 4.52 14.16 -21.13
CA PRO A 100 4.35 12.90 -20.41
C PRO A 100 5.71 12.21 -20.27
N VAL A 101 6.26 12.21 -19.06
CA VAL A 101 7.42 11.39 -18.73
C VAL A 101 6.91 9.96 -18.69
N ARG A 102 7.52 9.06 -19.46
CA ARG A 102 7.21 7.63 -19.48
C ARG A 102 7.39 7.09 -18.06
N THR A 103 6.30 7.05 -17.29
CA THR A 103 6.30 6.46 -15.96
C THR A 103 6.74 5.02 -16.12
N LEU A 104 7.78 4.61 -15.41
CA LEU A 104 8.15 3.19 -15.19
C LEU A 104 7.05 2.44 -14.38
N ALA A 105 5.79 2.87 -14.50
CA ALA A 105 4.60 2.13 -14.14
C ALA A 105 4.15 1.24 -15.32
N ALA A 106 5.07 0.86 -16.22
CA ALA A 106 4.86 -0.35 -16.98
C ALA A 106 4.81 -1.49 -15.95
N PRO A 107 3.74 -2.29 -15.90
CA PRO A 107 3.72 -3.46 -15.03
C PRO A 107 4.97 -4.28 -15.36
N VAL A 108 5.66 -4.81 -14.34
CA VAL A 108 6.85 -5.67 -14.51
C VAL A 108 6.61 -6.83 -15.49
N TRP A 109 5.33 -7.21 -15.69
CA TRP A 109 4.92 -8.20 -16.68
C TRP A 109 5.13 -7.80 -18.16
N SER A 110 5.35 -6.53 -18.49
CA SER A 110 5.64 -6.10 -19.88
C SER A 110 7.11 -6.26 -20.29
N LEU A 111 7.95 -6.84 -19.42
CA LEU A 111 9.36 -7.16 -19.68
C LEU A 111 9.67 -8.66 -19.63
N LEU A 112 8.62 -9.51 -19.66
CA LEU A 112 8.68 -10.95 -19.94
C LEU A 112 7.90 -11.24 -21.23
#